data_AF-A0A1G6U7R1-F1
#
_entry.id   AF-A0A1G6U7R1-F1
#
_cell.length_a   1.000
_cell.length_b   1.000
_cell.length_c   1.000
_cell.angle_alpha   90.00
_cell.angle_beta   90.00
_cell.angle_gamma   90.00
#
_symmetry.space_group_name_H-M   'P 1'
#
loop_
_entity.id
_entity.type
_entity.pdbx_description
1 polymer ?
#
loop_
_entity_poly.entity_id
_entity_poly.type
_entity_poly.pdbx_seq_one_letter_code
_entity_poly.pdbx_strand_id
1 'polypeptide(L)'
;MQTASVDGRGSGLIGEFDPSGHHLVQTASVDGKTLHWTHELISDVTPEGREFRWEAVVCVPVAARHPITLWTAARTALSEERRRTSSSTARHARRVRLEGATVERFDPIKVFERDGWHCRLCGGPVDRDLRWPDPASASLDHVVPLVVGGAHSRDNTQLAHWLCNVQKGARTEDPDDRPLR
;
A
#
# COMPACT_ATOMS: atom_id res chain seq x y z
N MET A 1 4.76 35.05 -2.24
CA MET A 1 6.00 34.52 -2.86
C MET A 1 6.83 33.87 -1.76
N GLN A 2 7.18 32.59 -1.93
CA GLN A 2 8.04 31.84 -1.01
C GLN A 2 9.49 32.32 -1.11
N THR A 3 10.26 32.16 -0.02
CA THR A 3 11.69 31.87 -0.13
C THR A 3 12.01 30.74 0.85
N ALA A 4 12.24 29.54 0.32
CA ALA A 4 12.83 28.42 1.06
C ALA A 4 14.35 28.65 1.17
N SER A 5 14.91 28.54 2.38
CA SER A 5 16.37 28.56 2.58
C SER A 5 17.01 27.28 2.03
N VAL A 6 18.21 27.42 1.49
CA VAL A 6 19.01 26.41 0.75
C VAL A 6 19.54 25.27 1.64
N ASP A 7 19.26 25.32 2.94
CA ASP A 7 19.86 24.44 3.95
C ASP A 7 18.90 23.35 4.46
N GLY A 8 17.71 23.23 3.86
CA GLY A 8 16.68 22.25 4.25
C GLY A 8 16.03 22.54 5.61
N ARG A 9 16.35 23.65 6.28
CA ARG A 9 15.66 24.10 7.48
C ARG A 9 14.49 24.99 7.08
N GLY A 10 13.30 24.41 7.11
CA GLY A 10 12.06 25.14 6.96
C GLY A 10 12.04 26.34 7.93
N SER A 11 11.83 27.52 7.37
CA SER A 11 11.66 28.76 8.12
C SER A 11 10.36 28.68 8.94
N GLY A 12 10.51 28.78 10.26
CA GLY A 12 9.41 28.93 11.21
C GLY A 12 9.32 27.76 12.18
N LEU A 13 10.15 27.77 13.24
CA LEU A 13 9.77 27.06 14.46
C LEU A 13 8.42 27.65 14.91
N ILE A 14 7.38 26.83 14.91
CA ILE A 14 6.09 27.22 15.47
C ILE A 14 6.30 27.23 17.01
N GLY A 15 6.17 28.38 17.66
CA GLY A 15 6.22 28.52 19.13
C GLY A 15 7.55 29.00 19.73
N GLU A 16 7.46 29.77 20.82
CA GLU A 16 8.59 30.17 21.67
C GLU A 16 8.88 29.05 22.69
N PHE A 17 10.17 28.78 22.93
CA PHE A 17 10.63 27.81 23.93
C PHE A 17 11.30 28.55 25.09
N ASP A 18 11.10 28.08 26.32
CA ASP A 18 11.87 28.52 27.46
C ASP A 18 13.28 27.89 27.48
N PRO A 19 14.21 28.38 28.32
CA PRO A 19 15.57 27.83 28.41
C PRO A 19 15.66 26.36 28.87
N SER A 20 14.58 25.80 29.40
CA SER A 20 14.46 24.37 29.75
C SER A 20 13.86 23.52 28.62
N GLY A 21 13.47 24.15 27.50
CA GLY A 21 12.90 23.52 26.33
C GLY A 21 11.38 23.35 26.37
N HIS A 22 10.68 23.96 27.34
CA HIS A 22 9.22 23.93 27.39
C HIS A 22 8.61 24.99 26.47
N HIS A 23 7.50 24.64 25.82
CA HIS A 23 6.77 25.57 24.96
C HIS A 23 6.07 26.66 25.78
N LEU A 24 6.37 27.92 25.48
CA LEU A 24 5.74 29.11 26.06
C LEU A 24 4.36 29.41 25.45
N VAL A 25 4.11 28.92 24.23
CA VAL A 25 2.84 29.11 23.51
C VAL A 25 2.14 27.76 23.38
N GLN A 26 1.01 27.59 24.07
CA GLN A 26 0.24 26.33 24.05
C GLN A 26 -0.55 26.12 22.75
N THR A 27 -0.89 27.19 22.03
CA THR A 27 -1.69 27.14 20.80
C THR A 27 -1.14 28.03 19.70
N ALA A 28 -1.15 27.54 18.46
CA ALA A 28 -0.72 28.29 17.28
C ALA A 28 -1.83 28.34 16.23
N SER A 29 -1.85 29.37 15.38
CA SER A 29 -2.79 29.44 14.25
C SER A 29 -2.04 29.25 12.93
N VAL A 30 -2.43 28.26 12.14
CA VAL A 30 -1.86 27.95 10.81
C VAL A 30 -3.01 27.75 9.83
N ASP A 31 -3.04 28.52 8.75
CA ASP A 31 -4.09 28.46 7.70
C ASP A 31 -5.53 28.52 8.26
N GLY A 32 -5.75 29.36 9.28
CA GLY A 32 -7.06 29.52 9.93
C GLY A 32 -7.46 28.37 10.88
N LYS A 33 -6.56 27.42 11.14
CA LYS A 33 -6.75 26.33 12.10
C LYS A 33 -5.98 26.63 13.38
N THR A 34 -6.65 26.55 14.52
CA THR A 34 -6.01 26.54 15.83
C THR A 34 -5.41 25.17 16.09
N LEU A 35 -4.11 25.13 16.33
CA LEU A 35 -3.34 23.96 16.70
C LEU A 35 -2.90 24.09 18.17
N HIS A 36 -2.65 22.97 18.84
CA HIS A 36 -2.03 22.94 20.16
C HIS A 36 -0.87 21.96 20.20
N TRP A 37 0.09 22.22 21.08
CA TRP A 37 1.21 21.32 21.33
C TRP A 37 0.81 20.22 22.30
N THR A 38 1.16 18.99 21.98
CA THR A 38 0.94 17.81 22.82
C THR A 38 2.08 16.81 22.63
N HIS A 39 2.27 15.92 23.60
CA HIS A 39 3.18 14.79 23.49
C HIS A 39 2.42 13.62 22.87
N GLU A 40 2.94 13.11 21.75
CA GLU A 40 2.38 11.93 21.10
C GLU A 40 3.43 10.84 20.97
N LEU A 41 2.93 9.62 20.92
CA LEU A 41 3.75 8.44 20.69
C LEU A 41 3.62 7.99 19.23
N ILE A 42 4.68 8.21 18.46
CA ILE A 42 4.77 7.93 17.02
C ILE A 42 5.29 6.50 16.81
N SER A 43 4.68 5.76 15.89
CA SER A 43 5.11 4.41 15.50
C SER A 43 5.85 4.41 14.16
N ASP A 44 7.02 3.73 14.09
CA ASP A 44 7.81 3.54 12.86
C ASP A 44 8.13 2.07 12.59
N VAL A 45 8.75 1.85 11.43
CA VAL A 45 9.48 0.63 11.11
C VAL A 45 10.86 0.98 10.51
N THR A 46 11.90 0.25 10.89
CA THR A 46 13.23 0.37 10.25
C THR A 46 13.23 -0.28 8.85
N PRO A 47 14.21 -0.01 7.98
CA PRO A 47 14.36 -0.71 6.70
C PRO A 47 14.46 -2.24 6.84
N GLU A 48 14.97 -2.73 7.97
CA GLU A 48 15.07 -4.16 8.30
C GLU A 48 13.76 -4.75 8.85
N GLY A 49 12.69 -3.95 8.93
CA GLY A 49 11.37 -4.40 9.37
C GLY A 49 11.14 -4.38 10.88
N ARG A 50 12.04 -3.78 11.67
CA ARG A 50 11.85 -3.68 13.12
C ARG A 50 10.87 -2.55 13.45
N GLU A 51 9.76 -2.89 14.10
CA GLU A 51 8.79 -1.90 14.59
C GLU A 51 9.25 -1.29 15.92
N PHE A 52 9.05 0.03 16.07
CA PHE A 52 9.34 0.74 17.32
C PHE A 52 8.43 1.95 17.51
N ARG A 53 8.45 2.51 18.72
CA ARG A 53 7.66 3.69 19.11
C ARG A 53 8.56 4.67 19.87
N TRP A 54 8.37 5.97 19.64
CA TRP A 54 9.05 7.03 20.39
C TRP A 54 8.06 8.15 20.69
N GLU A 55 8.39 8.89 21.72
CA GLU A 55 7.64 10.08 22.10
C GLU A 55 8.19 11.30 21.36
N ALA A 56 7.30 12.15 20.88
CA ALA A 56 7.64 13.41 20.25
C ALA A 56 6.59 14.46 20.58
N VAL A 57 7.05 15.70 20.70
CA VAL A 57 6.18 16.86 20.81
C VAL A 57 5.65 17.20 19.42
N VAL A 58 4.33 17.26 19.27
CA VAL A 58 3.65 17.48 17.98
C VAL A 58 2.60 18.59 18.09
N CYS A 59 2.28 19.20 16.95
CA CYS A 59 1.26 20.23 16.85
C CYS A 59 0.02 19.65 16.18
N VAL A 60 -1.11 19.55 16.88
CA VAL A 60 -2.35 18.94 16.37
C VAL A 60 -3.51 19.94 16.36
N PRO A 61 -4.46 19.85 15.41
CA PRO A 61 -5.63 20.72 15.41
C PRO A 61 -6.43 20.58 16.70
N VAL A 62 -6.77 21.70 17.35
CA VAL A 62 -7.60 21.72 18.57
C VAL A 62 -8.97 21.08 18.33
N ALA A 63 -9.49 21.18 17.11
CA ALA A 63 -10.77 20.57 16.74
C ALA A 63 -10.69 19.04 16.51
N ALA A 64 -9.50 18.44 16.50
CA ALA A 64 -9.36 17.00 16.33
C ALA A 64 -9.80 16.26 17.63
N ARG A 65 -10.90 15.51 17.56
CA ARG A 65 -11.31 14.59 18.64
C ARG A 65 -10.34 13.40 18.66
N HIS A 66 -9.42 13.44 19.61
CA HIS A 66 -8.43 12.40 19.94
C HIS A 66 -7.28 12.24 18.95
N PRO A 67 -6.08 11.94 19.47
CA PRO A 67 -4.89 11.90 18.64
C PRO A 67 -4.94 10.70 17.72
N ILE A 68 -4.91 11.00 16.43
CA ILE A 68 -4.59 10.06 15.38
C ILE A 68 -3.28 9.41 15.81
N THR A 69 -3.25 8.09 16.03
CA THR A 69 -1.97 7.40 16.23
C THR A 69 -1.07 7.79 15.06
N LEU A 70 -0.02 8.54 15.34
CA LEU A 70 0.83 9.07 14.30
C LEU A 70 1.73 7.94 13.80
N TRP A 71 1.44 7.47 12.59
CA TRP A 71 2.30 6.54 11.88
C TRP A 71 3.19 7.33 10.93
N THR A 72 4.45 6.95 10.86
CA THR A 72 5.32 7.44 9.80
C THR A 72 4.88 6.91 8.44
N ALA A 73 5.44 7.50 7.39
CA ALA A 73 5.25 6.99 6.03
C ALA A 73 5.67 5.51 5.91
N ALA A 74 6.79 5.11 6.53
CA ALA A 74 7.25 3.73 6.50
C ALA A 74 6.28 2.79 7.23
N ARG A 75 5.77 3.17 8.41
CA ARG A 75 4.79 2.35 9.13
C ARG A 75 3.45 2.25 8.43
N THR A 76 3.05 3.32 7.75
CA THR A 76 1.86 3.37 6.89
C THR A 76 2.01 2.41 5.71
N ALA A 77 3.13 2.47 4.97
CA ALA A 77 3.42 1.57 3.85
C ALA A 77 3.41 0.08 4.28
N LEU A 78 4.03 -0.25 5.42
CA LEU A 78 4.00 -1.60 5.99
C LEU A 78 2.56 -2.07 6.31
N SER A 79 1.74 -1.17 6.85
CA SER A 79 0.33 -1.46 7.16
C SER A 79 -0.47 -1.75 5.89
N GLU A 80 -0.26 -0.95 4.84
CA GLU A 80 -0.88 -1.15 3.54
C GLU A 80 -0.47 -2.47 2.88
N GLU A 81 0.82 -2.83 2.92
CA GLU A 81 1.33 -4.12 2.43
C GLU A 81 0.68 -5.30 3.17
N ARG A 82 0.62 -5.25 4.50
CA ARG A 82 -0.06 -6.27 5.32
C ARG A 82 -1.53 -6.38 4.95
N ARG A 83 -2.21 -5.25 4.73
CA ARG A 83 -3.61 -5.20 4.30
C ARG A 83 -3.80 -5.81 2.91
N ARG A 84 -2.93 -5.52 1.94
CA ARG A 84 -2.99 -6.10 0.59
C ARG A 84 -2.81 -7.62 0.64
N THR A 85 -1.78 -8.09 1.35
CA THR A 85 -1.47 -9.51 1.53
C THR A 85 -2.64 -10.27 2.14
N SER A 86 -3.18 -9.76 3.25
CA SER A 86 -4.31 -10.38 3.97
C SER A 86 -5.60 -10.36 3.16
N SER A 87 -5.92 -9.25 2.49
CA SER A 87 -7.13 -9.12 1.67
C SER A 87 -7.10 -10.06 0.45
N SER A 88 -5.95 -10.14 -0.23
CA SER A 88 -5.73 -11.08 -1.33
C SER A 88 -5.91 -12.52 -0.84
N THR A 89 -5.16 -12.91 0.20
CA THR A 89 -5.24 -14.25 0.80
C THR A 89 -6.66 -14.61 1.19
N ALA A 90 -7.38 -13.74 1.90
CA ALA A 90 -8.73 -14.01 2.39
C ALA A 90 -9.72 -14.23 1.23
N ARG A 91 -9.63 -13.42 0.17
CA ARG A 91 -10.47 -13.55 -1.04
C ARG A 91 -10.25 -14.89 -1.73
N HIS A 92 -8.99 -15.30 -1.89
CA HIS A 92 -8.65 -16.52 -2.63
C HIS A 92 -8.75 -17.79 -1.78
N ALA A 93 -8.46 -17.73 -0.49
CA ALA A 93 -8.57 -18.88 0.42
C ALA A 93 -9.99 -19.45 0.49
N ARG A 94 -11.03 -18.60 0.43
CA ARG A 94 -12.42 -19.07 0.39
C ARG A 94 -12.68 -19.91 -0.87
N ARG A 95 -12.20 -19.45 -2.03
CA ARG A 95 -12.37 -20.13 -3.32
C ARG A 95 -11.56 -21.42 -3.38
N VAL A 96 -10.33 -21.39 -2.88
CA VAL A 96 -9.40 -22.53 -2.89
C VAL A 96 -9.83 -23.67 -1.96
N ARG A 97 -10.41 -23.36 -0.78
CA ARG A 97 -10.88 -24.40 0.16
C ARG A 97 -11.97 -25.29 -0.40
N LEU A 98 -12.74 -24.82 -1.38
CA LEU A 98 -13.73 -25.64 -2.08
C LEU A 98 -13.06 -26.64 -3.05
N GLU A 99 -11.86 -26.31 -3.55
CA GLU A 99 -11.16 -27.04 -4.62
C GLU A 99 -9.92 -27.82 -4.10
N GLY A 100 -9.60 -27.73 -2.80
CA GLY A 100 -8.51 -28.49 -2.17
C GLY A 100 -7.07 -28.01 -2.48
N ALA A 101 -6.90 -26.89 -3.19
CA ALA A 101 -5.56 -26.38 -3.55
C ALA A 101 -4.85 -25.63 -2.39
N THR A 102 -3.57 -25.31 -2.58
CA THR A 102 -2.74 -24.60 -1.58
C THR A 102 -2.89 -23.08 -1.68
N VAL A 103 -2.73 -22.39 -0.54
CA VAL A 103 -2.83 -20.91 -0.44
C VAL A 103 -1.57 -20.36 0.22
N GLU A 104 -0.70 -19.75 -0.58
CA GLU A 104 0.42 -18.94 -0.12
C GLU A 104 -0.05 -17.53 0.25
N ARG A 105 0.63 -16.89 1.22
CA ARG A 105 0.39 -15.49 1.58
C ARG A 105 1.46 -14.60 0.96
N PHE A 106 1.07 -13.69 0.08
CA PHE A 106 1.97 -12.72 -0.55
C PHE A 106 1.24 -11.43 -0.96
N ASP A 107 1.99 -10.33 -1.13
CA ASP A 107 1.48 -9.07 -1.69
C ASP A 107 1.41 -9.19 -3.23
N PRO A 108 0.23 -9.04 -3.86
CA PRO A 108 0.11 -9.05 -5.31
C PRO A 108 1.00 -8.03 -6.02
N ILE A 109 1.32 -6.90 -5.38
CA ILE A 109 2.21 -5.89 -5.97
C ILE A 109 3.60 -6.49 -6.27
N LYS A 110 4.08 -7.44 -5.47
CA LYS A 110 5.36 -8.12 -5.72
C LYS A 110 5.35 -8.98 -6.97
N VAL A 111 4.20 -9.57 -7.33
CA VAL A 111 4.02 -10.27 -8.60
C VAL A 111 4.03 -9.28 -9.76
N PHE A 112 3.37 -8.13 -9.60
CA PHE A 112 3.32 -7.10 -10.64
C PHE A 112 4.69 -6.45 -10.89
N GLU A 113 5.46 -6.24 -9.83
CA GLU A 113 6.87 -5.80 -9.89
C GLU A 113 7.75 -6.84 -10.59
N ARG A 114 7.63 -8.13 -10.24
CA ARG A 114 8.34 -9.24 -10.90
C ARG A 114 8.06 -9.27 -12.41
N ASP A 115 6.80 -9.05 -12.79
CA ASP A 115 6.36 -9.08 -14.19
C ASP A 115 6.65 -7.75 -14.93
N GLY A 116 7.34 -6.81 -14.27
CA GLY A 116 7.76 -5.55 -14.85
C GLY A 116 6.60 -4.66 -15.30
N TRP A 117 5.42 -4.80 -14.69
CA TRP A 117 4.20 -4.11 -15.10
C TRP A 117 3.76 -4.37 -16.56
N HIS A 118 4.10 -5.55 -17.10
CA HIS A 118 3.59 -6.02 -18.38
C HIS A 118 2.61 -7.17 -18.18
N CYS A 119 1.46 -7.09 -18.85
CA CYS A 119 0.46 -8.14 -18.87
C CYS A 119 1.08 -9.42 -19.45
N ARG A 120 1.06 -10.51 -18.70
CA ARG A 120 1.67 -11.78 -19.10
C ARG A 120 0.84 -12.54 -20.14
N LEU A 121 -0.42 -12.16 -20.33
CA LEU A 121 -1.32 -12.73 -21.35
C LEU A 121 -1.13 -12.08 -22.73
N CYS A 122 -1.11 -10.75 -22.81
CA CYS A 122 -1.03 -10.03 -24.09
C CYS A 122 0.31 -9.34 -24.35
N GLY A 123 1.20 -9.28 -23.35
CA GLY A 123 2.50 -8.60 -23.42
C GLY A 123 2.45 -7.07 -23.28
N GLY A 124 1.26 -6.46 -23.29
CA GLY A 124 1.10 -5.00 -23.22
C GLY A 124 1.38 -4.41 -21.82
N PRO A 125 1.75 -3.12 -21.73
CA PRO A 125 1.98 -2.46 -20.44
C PRO A 125 0.67 -2.32 -19.65
N VAL A 126 0.77 -2.40 -18.32
CA VAL A 126 -0.33 -2.17 -17.40
C VAL A 126 -0.06 -0.88 -16.63
N ASP A 127 -0.99 0.06 -16.72
CA ASP A 127 -0.91 1.31 -15.97
C ASP A 127 -1.23 1.07 -14.48
N ARG A 128 -0.35 1.58 -13.61
CA ARG A 128 -0.40 1.45 -12.15
C ARG A 128 -1.52 2.27 -11.54
N ASP A 129 -1.99 3.30 -12.24
CA ASP A 129 -2.99 4.24 -11.74
C ASP A 129 -4.42 3.86 -12.12
N LEU A 130 -4.58 2.97 -13.10
CA LEU A 130 -5.88 2.41 -13.43
C LEU A 130 -6.42 1.56 -12.26
N ARG A 131 -7.72 1.71 -12.01
CA ARG A 131 -8.43 1.00 -10.93
C ARG A 131 -9.56 0.19 -11.55
N TRP A 132 -9.87 -0.96 -10.96
CA TRP A 132 -11.08 -1.69 -11.30
C TRP A 132 -12.31 -0.77 -11.19
N PRO A 133 -13.26 -0.80 -12.14
CA PRO A 133 -13.47 -1.81 -13.19
C PRO A 133 -12.85 -1.48 -14.56
N ASP A 134 -11.82 -0.64 -14.64
CA ASP A 134 -11.19 -0.32 -15.92
C ASP A 134 -10.67 -1.60 -16.64
N PRO A 135 -10.98 -1.81 -17.93
CA PRO A 135 -10.49 -2.96 -18.73
C PRO A 135 -8.98 -3.20 -18.67
N ALA A 136 -8.19 -2.14 -18.62
CA ALA A 136 -6.73 -2.16 -18.57
C ALA A 136 -6.18 -2.06 -17.14
N SER A 137 -7.02 -2.09 -16.11
CA SER A 137 -6.56 -2.16 -14.72
C SER A 137 -5.83 -3.47 -14.41
N ALA A 138 -4.88 -3.43 -13.48
CA ALA A 138 -4.14 -4.60 -13.04
C ALA A 138 -5.03 -5.65 -12.36
N SER A 139 -4.84 -6.92 -12.72
CA SER A 139 -5.48 -8.07 -12.12
C SER A 139 -4.45 -9.17 -11.85
N LEU A 140 -4.65 -9.92 -10.76
CA LEU A 140 -3.84 -11.09 -10.45
C LEU A 140 -4.47 -12.30 -11.16
N ASP A 141 -3.87 -12.74 -12.26
CA ASP A 141 -4.25 -13.94 -13.00
C ASP A 141 -3.57 -15.17 -12.39
N HIS A 142 -4.27 -16.29 -12.40
CA HIS A 142 -3.73 -17.59 -12.02
C HIS A 142 -3.41 -18.37 -13.28
N VAL A 143 -2.14 -18.70 -13.53
CA VAL A 143 -1.70 -19.38 -14.77
C VAL A 143 -2.50 -20.66 -14.97
N VAL A 144 -2.48 -21.53 -13.96
CA VAL A 144 -3.44 -22.62 -13.78
C VAL A 144 -4.61 -22.11 -12.93
N PRO A 145 -5.84 -22.05 -13.46
CA PRO A 145 -6.99 -21.55 -12.72
C PRO A 145 -7.28 -22.34 -11.44
N LEU A 146 -7.76 -21.65 -10.41
CA LEU A 146 -8.09 -22.26 -9.12
C LEU A 146 -9.14 -23.39 -9.24
N VAL A 147 -10.10 -23.24 -10.15
CA VAL A 147 -11.21 -24.19 -10.36
C VAL A 147 -10.78 -25.51 -10.99
N VAL A 148 -9.57 -25.58 -11.55
CA VAL A 148 -8.99 -26.84 -12.06
C VAL A 148 -7.83 -27.32 -11.17
N GLY A 149 -7.78 -26.85 -9.92
CA GLY A 149 -6.78 -27.27 -8.92
C GLY A 149 -5.50 -26.43 -8.89
N GLY A 150 -5.45 -25.30 -9.58
CA GLY A 150 -4.31 -24.38 -9.50
C GLY A 150 -4.09 -23.83 -8.09
N ALA A 151 -2.83 -23.69 -7.68
CA ALA A 151 -2.47 -23.12 -6.38
C ALA A 151 -2.62 -21.59 -6.36
N HIS A 152 -2.98 -21.00 -5.23
CA HIS A 152 -2.78 -19.56 -5.02
C HIS A 152 -1.37 -19.33 -4.48
N SER A 153 -0.37 -19.32 -5.37
CA SER A 153 1.03 -19.10 -5.05
C SER A 153 1.63 -18.03 -5.95
N ARG A 154 2.79 -17.47 -5.57
CA ARG A 154 3.53 -16.54 -6.44
C ARG A 154 3.90 -17.19 -7.77
N ASP A 155 4.25 -18.47 -7.76
CA ASP A 155 4.68 -19.20 -8.96
C ASP A 155 3.52 -19.45 -9.93
N ASN A 156 2.30 -19.64 -9.43
CA ASN A 156 1.11 -19.85 -10.25
C ASN A 156 0.30 -18.56 -10.47
N THR A 157 0.86 -17.38 -10.16
CA THR A 157 0.18 -16.11 -10.41
C THR A 157 1.01 -15.16 -11.24
N GLN A 158 0.33 -14.32 -12.00
CA GLN A 158 0.92 -13.35 -12.90
C GLN A 158 0.08 -12.09 -13.03
N LEU A 159 0.71 -10.99 -13.45
CA LEU A 159 0.02 -9.76 -13.80
C LEU A 159 -0.72 -9.93 -15.14
N ALA A 160 -2.00 -9.55 -15.16
CA ALA A 160 -2.77 -9.38 -16.38
C ALA A 160 -3.60 -8.10 -16.34
N HIS A 161 -3.97 -7.57 -17.51
CA HIS A 161 -5.10 -6.63 -17.57
C HIS A 161 -6.37 -7.35 -17.08
N TRP A 162 -7.28 -6.60 -16.45
CA TRP A 162 -8.55 -7.14 -15.97
C TRP A 162 -9.35 -7.78 -17.11
N LEU A 163 -9.43 -7.15 -18.27
CA LEU A 163 -10.15 -7.70 -19.42
C LEU A 163 -9.49 -8.98 -19.96
N CYS A 164 -8.16 -9.01 -20.10
CA CYS A 164 -7.45 -10.20 -20.56
C CYS A 164 -7.66 -11.39 -19.61
N ASN A 165 -7.61 -11.15 -18.30
CA ASN A 165 -7.87 -12.18 -17.29
C ASN A 165 -9.32 -12.72 -17.39
N VAL A 166 -10.30 -11.82 -17.53
CA VAL A 166 -11.70 -12.21 -17.74
C VAL A 166 -11.89 -13.03 -19.01
N GLN A 167 -11.24 -12.63 -20.12
CA GLN A 167 -11.29 -13.35 -21.39
C GLN A 167 -10.65 -14.74 -21.29
N LYS A 168 -9.51 -14.88 -20.63
CA LYS A 168 -8.88 -16.19 -20.36
C LYS A 168 -9.82 -17.11 -19.60
N GLY A 169 -10.41 -16.61 -18.50
CA GLY A 169 -11.36 -17.36 -17.69
C GLY A 169 -10.71 -18.60 -17.06
N ALA A 170 -11.39 -19.76 -17.17
CA ALA A 170 -10.92 -21.04 -16.62
C ALA A 170 -10.02 -21.84 -17.57
N ARG A 171 -9.52 -21.23 -18.65
CA ARG A 171 -8.60 -21.89 -19.59
C ARG A 171 -7.16 -21.81 -19.07
N THR A 172 -6.42 -22.89 -19.25
CA THR A 172 -4.97 -22.94 -19.05
C THR A 172 -4.27 -22.48 -20.33
N GLU A 173 -3.11 -21.83 -20.20
CA GLU A 173 -2.21 -21.61 -21.34
C GLU A 173 -1.52 -22.95 -21.67
N ASP A 174 -2.25 -23.87 -22.29
CA ASP A 174 -1.67 -25.07 -22.89
C ASP A 174 -0.97 -24.65 -24.20
N PRO A 175 0.33 -24.94 -24.41
CA PRO A 175 1.07 -24.51 -25.61
C PRO A 175 0.45 -24.95 -26.94
N ASP A 176 -0.44 -25.95 -26.94
CA ASP A 176 -1.10 -26.48 -28.15
C ASP A 176 -2.41 -25.74 -28.50
N ASP A 177 -2.90 -24.82 -27.65
CA ASP A 177 -4.13 -24.05 -27.88
C ASP A 177 -3.78 -22.57 -28.18
N ARG A 178 -3.60 -22.27 -29.47
CA ARG A 178 -3.20 -20.95 -30.00
C ARG A 178 -4.10 -19.79 -29.53
N PRO A 179 -3.56 -18.56 -29.45
CA PRO A 179 -4.04 -17.50 -28.56
C PRO A 179 -5.34 -16.84 -29.01
N LEU A 180 -6.05 -16.30 -28.02
CA LEU A 180 -7.06 -15.26 -28.22
C LEU A 180 -6.40 -14.07 -28.93
N ARG A 181 -6.84 -13.84 -30.17
CA ARG A 181 -6.53 -12.65 -30.98
C ARG A 181 -7.46 -11.51 -30.62
#